data_AF-A0A7S2CIK9-F1
#
_entry.id   AF-A0A7S2CIK9-F1
#
_cell.length_a   1.000
_cell.length_b   1.000
_cell.length_c   1.000
_cell.angle_alpha   90.00
_cell.angle_beta   90.00
_cell.angle_gamma   90.00
#
_symmetry.space_group_name_H-M   'P 1'
#
loop_
_entity.id
_entity.type
_entity.pdbx_description
1 polymer ?
#
loop_
_entity_poly.entity_id
_entity_poly.type
_entity_poly.pdbx_seq_one_letter_code
_entity_poly.pdbx_strand_id
1 'polypeptide(L)'
;KAKSTQAIADSAQRDLDEALPALDAAVACLKDLKKADIDEVKSLGKPPAGVVLTMHATCVMFGIKGIKDKDGDGKKFDNYFKAAQTSILKDATALISDMQNYDKDNIPDKIIKQINPFMEDPNFEPKMIQKASKACTAICMWVRAMHMYHNVVLMVEPKKAQLAEAQASLEVTMGA
;
A
#
# COMPACT_ATOMS: atom_id res chain seq x y z
N LYS A 1 -4.25 32.25 14.39
CA LYS A 1 -4.93 31.13 13.70
C LYS A 1 -4.25 30.75 12.38
N ALA A 2 -3.90 31.70 11.49
CA ALA A 2 -3.18 31.41 10.22
C ALA A 2 -1.83 30.66 10.35
N LYS A 3 -0.96 31.02 11.30
CA LYS A 3 0.34 30.33 11.49
C LYS A 3 0.23 28.83 11.81
N SER A 4 -0.84 28.41 12.49
CA SER A 4 -1.06 27.01 12.86
C SER A 4 -1.52 26.18 11.65
N THR A 5 -2.38 26.74 10.80
CA THR A 5 -2.86 26.08 9.58
C THR A 5 -1.75 25.90 8.55
N GLN A 6 -0.84 26.88 8.44
CA GLN A 6 0.28 26.83 7.52
C GLN A 6 1.30 25.76 7.91
N ALA A 7 1.71 25.70 9.19
CA ALA A 7 2.62 24.66 9.67
C ALA A 7 2.08 23.22 9.49
N ILE A 8 0.76 23.05 9.65
CA ILE A 8 0.08 21.75 9.48
C ILE A 8 -0.03 21.36 8.00
N ALA A 9 -0.09 22.34 7.10
CA ALA A 9 -0.07 22.12 5.66
C ALA A 9 1.34 21.85 5.13
N ASP A 10 2.35 22.58 5.62
CA ASP A 10 3.76 22.34 5.31
C ASP A 10 4.19 20.94 5.75
N SER A 11 3.74 20.47 6.92
CA SER A 11 4.04 19.11 7.36
C SER A 11 3.43 18.06 6.43
N ALA A 12 2.18 18.25 6.03
CA ALA A 12 1.47 17.31 5.16
C ALA A 12 2.05 17.30 3.74
N GLN A 13 2.50 18.45 3.25
CA GLN A 13 3.19 18.55 1.96
C GLN A 13 4.52 17.78 1.99
N ARG A 14 5.29 17.89 3.08
CA ARG A 14 6.53 17.13 3.27
C ARG A 14 6.29 15.62 3.31
N ASP A 15 5.23 15.18 3.98
CA ASP A 15 4.86 13.76 3.99
C ASP A 15 4.47 13.28 2.57
N LEU A 16 3.88 14.16 1.76
CA LEU A 16 3.52 13.88 0.36
C LEU A 16 4.75 13.79 -0.53
N ASP A 17 5.72 14.69 -0.31
CA ASP A 17 7.03 14.68 -0.95
C ASP A 17 7.88 13.44 -0.57
N GLU A 18 7.56 12.75 0.53
CA GLU A 18 8.17 11.45 0.88
C GLU A 18 7.37 10.25 0.32
N ALA A 19 6.04 10.34 0.32
CA ALA A 19 5.16 9.27 -0.16
C ALA A 19 5.25 9.05 -1.68
N LEU A 20 5.32 10.14 -2.47
CA LEU A 20 5.44 10.06 -3.93
C LEU A 20 6.71 9.33 -4.40
N PRO A 21 7.92 9.69 -3.96
CA PRO A 21 9.12 8.96 -4.39
C PRO A 21 9.15 7.53 -3.89
N ALA A 22 8.57 7.23 -2.71
CA ALA A 22 8.42 5.86 -2.24
C ALA A 22 7.50 5.04 -3.16
N LEU A 23 6.42 5.65 -3.65
CA LEU A 23 5.49 5.04 -4.60
C LEU A 23 6.15 4.80 -5.96
N ASP A 24 6.84 5.81 -6.50
CA ASP A 24 7.58 5.69 -7.75
C ASP A 24 8.67 4.62 -7.66
N ALA A 25 9.41 4.57 -6.56
CA ALA A 25 10.42 3.54 -6.32
C ALA A 25 9.79 2.13 -6.27
N ALA A 26 8.65 1.99 -5.61
CA ALA A 26 7.94 0.71 -5.56
C ALA A 26 7.41 0.29 -6.95
N VAL A 27 6.83 1.22 -7.71
CA VAL A 27 6.35 0.98 -9.08
C VAL A 27 7.50 0.64 -10.03
N ALA A 28 8.65 1.30 -9.90
CA ALA A 28 9.86 0.97 -10.64
C ALA A 28 10.36 -0.44 -10.29
N CYS A 29 10.39 -0.79 -9.00
CA CYS A 29 10.75 -2.15 -8.56
C CYS A 29 9.80 -3.20 -9.15
N LEU A 30 8.49 -2.91 -9.24
CA LEU A 30 7.51 -3.80 -9.87
C LEU A 30 7.75 -3.96 -11.37
N LYS A 31 8.17 -2.90 -12.08
CA LYS A 31 8.54 -2.97 -13.51
C LYS A 31 9.79 -3.82 -13.75
N ASP A 32 10.72 -3.81 -12.81
CA ASP A 32 11.95 -4.62 -12.86
C ASP A 32 11.74 -6.10 -12.48
N LEU A 33 10.55 -6.46 -11.98
CA LEU A 33 10.24 -7.86 -11.71
C LEU A 33 10.02 -8.64 -13.00
N LYS A 34 10.59 -9.83 -13.05
CA LYS A 34 10.33 -10.78 -14.13
C LYS A 34 9.15 -11.66 -13.74
N LYS A 35 8.45 -12.16 -14.76
CA LYS A 35 7.40 -13.18 -14.58
C LYS A 35 7.90 -14.38 -13.76
N ALA A 36 9.14 -14.80 -13.96
CA ALA A 36 9.77 -15.88 -13.19
C ALA A 36 9.80 -15.60 -11.68
N ASP A 37 10.10 -14.37 -11.25
CA ASP A 37 10.17 -14.01 -9.83
C ASP A 37 8.79 -14.16 -9.15
N ILE A 38 7.70 -13.85 -9.87
CA ILE A 38 6.33 -14.03 -9.38
C ILE A 38 5.90 -15.50 -9.44
N ASP A 39 6.25 -16.21 -10.52
CA ASP A 39 5.93 -17.63 -10.69
C ASP A 39 6.61 -18.49 -9.59
N GLU A 40 7.82 -18.12 -9.16
CA GLU A 40 8.48 -18.73 -8.01
C GLU A 40 7.66 -18.58 -6.73
N VAL A 41 7.20 -17.37 -6.41
CA VAL A 41 6.34 -17.11 -5.24
C VAL A 41 5.04 -17.94 -5.31
N LYS A 42 4.43 -18.02 -6.50
CA LYS A 42 3.24 -18.84 -6.72
C LYS A 42 3.52 -20.33 -6.51
N SER A 43 4.69 -20.81 -6.89
CA SER A 43 5.07 -22.23 -6.79
C SER A 43 5.40 -22.69 -5.36
N LEU A 44 5.53 -21.77 -4.41
CA LEU A 44 5.85 -22.11 -3.01
C LEU A 44 4.73 -22.96 -2.38
N GLY A 45 5.07 -24.20 -2.03
CA GLY A 45 4.15 -25.07 -1.28
C GLY A 45 3.95 -24.64 0.17
N LYS A 46 5.02 -24.14 0.81
CA LYS A 46 5.00 -23.65 2.20
C LYS A 46 5.71 -22.28 2.28
N PRO A 47 5.02 -21.18 1.96
CA PRO A 47 5.62 -19.85 1.96
C PRO A 47 6.11 -19.43 3.35
N PRO A 48 7.23 -18.68 3.45
CA PRO A 48 7.67 -18.04 4.69
C PRO A 48 6.63 -17.04 5.21
N ALA A 49 6.65 -16.75 6.52
CA ALA A 49 5.71 -15.83 7.16
C ALA A 49 5.62 -14.46 6.46
N GLY A 50 6.77 -13.86 6.09
CA GLY A 50 6.80 -12.58 5.37
C GLY A 50 6.11 -12.62 3.99
N VAL A 51 6.21 -13.74 3.28
CA VAL A 51 5.52 -13.95 2.00
C VAL A 51 4.01 -14.06 2.21
N VAL A 52 3.58 -14.81 3.24
CA VAL A 52 2.16 -14.94 3.59
C VAL A 52 1.56 -13.58 3.94
N LEU A 53 2.25 -12.79 4.78
CA LEU A 53 1.82 -11.44 5.15
C LEU A 53 1.71 -10.53 3.93
N THR A 54 2.70 -10.58 3.04
CA THR A 54 2.69 -9.80 1.80
C THR A 54 1.51 -10.16 0.92
N MET A 55 1.29 -11.44 0.66
CA MET A 55 0.16 -11.88 -0.18
C MET A 55 -1.18 -11.57 0.47
N HIS A 56 -1.28 -11.66 1.81
CA HIS A 56 -2.48 -11.25 2.54
C HIS A 56 -2.75 -9.76 2.33
N ALA A 57 -1.77 -8.90 2.56
CA ALA A 57 -1.91 -7.46 2.35
C ALA A 57 -2.29 -7.13 0.90
N THR A 58 -1.68 -7.78 -0.09
CA THR A 58 -2.03 -7.59 -1.50
C THR A 58 -3.46 -8.06 -1.81
N CYS A 59 -3.89 -9.22 -1.30
CA CYS A 59 -5.26 -9.67 -1.45
C CYS A 59 -6.26 -8.66 -0.88
N VAL A 60 -5.96 -8.09 0.29
CA VAL A 60 -6.79 -7.05 0.90
C VAL A 60 -6.87 -5.82 0.00
N MET A 61 -5.75 -5.35 -0.57
CA MET A 61 -5.72 -4.23 -1.52
C MET A 61 -6.62 -4.48 -2.75
N PHE A 62 -6.66 -5.70 -3.27
CA PHE A 62 -7.52 -6.09 -4.39
C PHE A 62 -8.94 -6.54 -3.97
N GLY A 63 -9.29 -6.45 -2.68
CA GLY A 63 -10.60 -6.87 -2.17
C GLY A 63 -10.85 -8.39 -2.25
N ILE A 64 -9.79 -9.19 -2.37
CA ILE A 64 -9.85 -10.64 -2.48
C ILE A 64 -9.97 -11.25 -1.08
N LYS A 65 -11.02 -12.04 -0.88
CA LYS A 65 -11.26 -12.75 0.37
C LYS A 65 -10.40 -14.01 0.45
N GLY A 66 -9.93 -14.33 1.65
CA GLY A 66 -9.22 -15.57 1.91
C GLY A 66 -10.08 -16.79 1.60
N ILE A 67 -9.43 -17.86 1.14
CA ILE A 67 -10.09 -19.14 0.91
C ILE A 67 -10.13 -19.90 2.23
N LYS A 68 -11.30 -20.38 2.65
CA LYS A 68 -11.42 -21.21 3.85
C LYS A 68 -10.63 -22.50 3.67
N ASP A 69 -9.56 -22.65 4.43
CA ASP A 69 -8.72 -23.85 4.44
C ASP A 69 -8.63 -24.41 5.85
N LYS A 70 -8.08 -25.61 5.99
CA LYS A 70 -7.81 -26.25 7.27
C LYS A 70 -6.31 -26.35 7.48
N ASP A 71 -5.83 -26.02 8.68
CA ASP A 71 -4.44 -26.29 9.03
C ASP A 71 -4.21 -27.80 9.26
N GLY A 72 -2.96 -28.17 9.57
CA GLY A 72 -2.61 -29.56 9.86
C GLY A 72 -3.35 -30.17 11.06
N ASP A 73 -3.88 -29.32 11.95
CA ASP A 73 -4.67 -29.68 13.13
C ASP A 73 -6.18 -29.66 12.85
N GLY A 74 -6.59 -29.40 11.60
CA GLY A 74 -7.99 -29.35 11.18
C GLY A 74 -8.72 -28.05 11.52
N LYS A 75 -8.04 -27.03 12.07
CA LYS A 75 -8.62 -25.71 12.37
C LYS A 75 -8.85 -24.94 11.09
N LYS A 76 -10.05 -24.37 10.95
CA LYS A 76 -10.39 -23.55 9.79
C LYS A 76 -9.75 -22.18 9.92
N PHE A 77 -9.07 -21.73 8.87
CA PHE A 77 -8.52 -20.38 8.77
C PHE A 77 -8.71 -19.84 7.34
N ASP A 78 -8.65 -18.52 7.21
CA ASP A 78 -8.71 -17.86 5.90
C ASP A 78 -7.31 -17.87 5.27
N ASN A 79 -7.13 -18.70 4.25
CA ASN A 79 -5.88 -18.84 3.53
C ASN A 79 -5.79 -17.83 2.39
N TYR A 80 -5.21 -16.67 2.71
CA TYR A 80 -4.97 -15.59 1.74
C TYR A 80 -3.88 -15.92 0.73
N PHE A 81 -2.90 -16.75 1.09
CA PHE A 81 -1.87 -17.15 0.13
C PHE A 81 -2.46 -17.99 -1.00
N LYS A 82 -3.33 -18.95 -0.67
CA LYS A 82 -4.04 -19.75 -1.66
C LYS A 82 -4.99 -18.91 -2.51
N ALA A 83 -5.68 -17.95 -1.89
CA ALA A 83 -6.48 -16.97 -2.62
C ALA A 83 -5.61 -16.17 -3.62
N ALA A 84 -4.44 -15.72 -3.18
CA ALA A 84 -3.48 -15.03 -4.03
C ALA A 84 -3.04 -15.92 -5.21
N GLN A 85 -2.69 -17.18 -4.96
CA GLN A 85 -2.30 -18.15 -6.00
C GLN A 85 -3.34 -18.31 -7.11
N THR A 86 -4.62 -18.33 -6.74
CA THR A 86 -5.73 -18.55 -7.68
C THR A 86 -6.25 -17.27 -8.34
N SER A 87 -5.99 -16.10 -7.75
CA SER A 87 -6.52 -14.83 -8.20
C SER A 87 -5.43 -13.93 -8.79
N ILE A 88 -4.58 -13.33 -7.94
CA ILE A 88 -3.60 -12.32 -8.36
C ILE A 88 -2.31 -12.92 -8.93
N LEU A 89 -1.84 -14.05 -8.41
CA LEU A 89 -0.64 -14.74 -8.91
C LEU A 89 -0.98 -15.67 -10.09
N LYS A 90 -2.21 -15.65 -10.61
CA LYS A 90 -2.58 -16.46 -11.78
C LYS A 90 -1.76 -16.02 -12.99
N ASP A 91 -1.65 -14.72 -13.19
CA ASP A 91 -0.89 -14.09 -14.26
C ASP A 91 0.02 -13.00 -13.68
N ALA A 92 1.32 -13.27 -13.68
CA ALA A 92 2.34 -12.38 -13.15
C ALA A 92 2.38 -11.01 -13.87
N THR A 93 2.18 -11.01 -15.19
CA THR A 93 2.22 -9.79 -15.98
C THR A 93 0.99 -8.93 -15.69
N ALA A 94 -0.18 -9.58 -15.58
CA ALA A 94 -1.41 -8.90 -15.19
C ALA A 94 -1.28 -8.28 -13.80
N LEU A 95 -0.76 -9.00 -12.81
CA LEU A 95 -0.55 -8.46 -11.47
C LEU A 95 0.32 -7.19 -11.47
N ILE A 96 1.45 -7.23 -12.15
CA ILE A 96 2.35 -6.07 -12.24
C ILE A 96 1.61 -4.89 -12.90
N SER A 97 0.87 -5.14 -13.98
CA SER A 97 0.06 -4.11 -14.66
C SER A 97 -1.05 -3.55 -13.75
N ASP A 98 -1.76 -4.41 -13.02
CA ASP A 98 -2.85 -4.02 -12.12
C ASP A 98 -2.34 -3.18 -10.96
N MET A 99 -1.16 -3.50 -10.41
CA MET A 99 -0.52 -2.71 -9.35
C MET A 99 -0.02 -1.36 -9.85
N GLN A 100 0.44 -1.28 -11.11
CA GLN A 100 0.87 -0.02 -11.73
C GLN A 100 -0.29 0.91 -12.04
N ASN A 101 -1.40 0.35 -12.50
CA ASN A 101 -2.61 1.09 -12.87
C ASN A 101 -3.64 1.17 -11.72
N TYR A 102 -3.24 0.77 -10.52
CA TYR A 102 -4.14 0.76 -9.36
C TYR A 102 -4.56 2.18 -9.01
N ASP A 103 -5.86 2.36 -8.76
CA ASP A 103 -6.43 3.64 -8.39
C ASP A 103 -6.11 3.99 -6.93
N LYS A 104 -4.96 4.63 -6.73
CA LYS A 104 -4.45 5.10 -5.44
C LYS A 104 -5.31 6.20 -4.81
N ASP A 105 -6.13 6.89 -5.60
CA ASP A 105 -6.94 8.03 -5.15
C ASP A 105 -8.33 7.55 -4.66
N ASN A 106 -8.79 6.37 -5.09
CA ASN A 106 -10.08 5.79 -4.69
C ASN A 106 -9.97 4.49 -3.85
N ILE A 107 -8.98 4.40 -2.95
CA ILE A 107 -8.85 3.25 -2.05
C ILE A 107 -9.92 3.33 -0.95
N PRO A 108 -10.77 2.30 -0.76
CA PRO A 108 -11.77 2.33 0.31
C PRO A 108 -11.12 2.33 1.70
N ASP A 109 -11.59 3.17 2.63
CA ASP A 109 -11.09 3.23 4.02
C ASP A 109 -11.05 1.86 4.72
N LYS A 110 -11.99 0.99 4.38
CA LYS A 110 -12.04 -0.38 4.93
C LYS A 110 -10.79 -1.17 4.60
N ILE A 111 -10.26 -1.03 3.38
CA ILE A 111 -9.02 -1.69 2.95
C ILE A 111 -7.86 -1.14 3.76
N ILE A 112 -7.72 0.18 3.85
CA ILE A 112 -6.63 0.85 4.57
C ILE A 112 -6.63 0.47 6.05
N LYS A 113 -7.80 0.44 6.70
CA LYS A 113 -7.94 -0.03 8.09
C LYS A 113 -7.50 -1.47 8.28
N GLN A 114 -7.72 -2.33 7.29
CA GLN A 114 -7.22 -3.71 7.33
C GLN A 114 -5.71 -3.78 7.11
N ILE A 115 -5.12 -2.84 6.37
CA ILE A 115 -3.68 -2.76 6.10
C ILE A 115 -2.89 -2.17 7.29
N ASN A 116 -3.47 -1.28 8.09
CA ASN A 116 -2.83 -0.69 9.28
C ASN A 116 -2.02 -1.68 10.14
N PRO A 117 -2.58 -2.82 10.62
CA PRO A 117 -1.83 -3.74 11.47
C PRO A 117 -0.62 -4.37 10.77
N PHE A 118 -0.61 -4.46 9.44
CA PHE A 118 0.57 -4.93 8.71
C PHE A 118 1.69 -3.89 8.73
N MET A 119 1.35 -2.60 8.71
CA MET A 119 2.36 -1.52 8.77
C MET A 119 3.08 -1.46 10.11
N GLU A 120 2.39 -1.86 11.18
CA GLU A 120 2.92 -1.97 12.54
C GLU A 120 3.68 -3.29 12.79
N ASP A 121 3.54 -4.29 11.90
CA ASP A 121 4.22 -5.58 12.04
C ASP A 121 5.67 -5.48 11.53
N PRO A 122 6.69 -5.70 12.39
CA PRO A 122 8.09 -5.70 11.97
C PRO A 122 8.43 -6.83 10.99
N ASN A 123 7.61 -7.88 10.89
CA ASN A 123 7.79 -8.92 9.89
C ASN A 123 7.33 -8.48 8.50
N PHE A 124 6.57 -7.39 8.40
CA PHE A 124 6.12 -6.78 7.15
C PHE A 124 6.99 -5.56 6.79
N GLU A 125 8.31 -5.74 6.89
CA GLU A 125 9.29 -4.77 6.41
C GLU A 125 9.97 -5.27 5.13
N PRO A 126 10.22 -4.39 4.15
CA PRO A 126 10.91 -4.77 2.90
C PRO A 126 12.25 -5.46 3.16
N LYS A 127 13.01 -5.03 4.17
CA LYS A 127 14.29 -5.64 4.57
C LYS A 127 14.13 -7.08 5.08
N MET A 128 13.03 -7.37 5.77
CA MET A 128 12.74 -8.71 6.28
C MET A 128 12.27 -9.62 5.14
N ILE A 129 11.45 -9.10 4.24
CA ILE A 129 10.89 -9.86 3.10
C ILE A 129 11.92 -10.06 1.98
N GLN A 130 12.92 -9.19 1.87
CA GLN A 130 14.02 -9.31 0.90
C GLN A 130 14.77 -10.63 1.00
N LYS A 131 14.89 -11.18 2.20
CA LYS A 131 15.51 -12.50 2.41
C LYS A 131 14.65 -13.64 1.90
N ALA A 132 13.34 -13.45 1.77
CA ALA A 132 12.41 -14.47 1.32
C ALA A 132 12.18 -14.40 -0.20
N SER A 133 11.92 -13.21 -0.75
CA SER A 133 11.69 -13.03 -2.18
C SER A 133 11.84 -11.58 -2.63
N LYS A 134 12.50 -11.38 -3.79
CA LYS A 134 12.59 -10.08 -4.47
C LYS A 134 11.20 -9.59 -4.90
N ALA A 135 10.37 -10.48 -5.45
CA ALA A 135 9.00 -10.17 -5.84
C ALA A 135 8.16 -9.67 -4.66
N CYS A 136 8.17 -10.41 -3.54
CA CYS A 136 7.43 -10.00 -2.35
C CYS A 136 7.96 -8.69 -1.76
N THR A 137 9.25 -8.38 -1.93
CA THR A 137 9.83 -7.12 -1.46
C THR A 137 9.24 -5.93 -2.21
N ALA A 138 9.21 -5.99 -3.53
CA ALA A 138 8.62 -4.93 -4.36
C ALA A 138 7.12 -4.77 -4.06
N ILE A 139 6.40 -5.88 -3.91
CA ILE A 139 4.98 -5.87 -3.54
C ILE A 139 4.78 -5.23 -2.14
N CYS A 140 5.62 -5.57 -1.15
CA CYS A 140 5.56 -4.98 0.18
C CYS A 140 5.82 -3.47 0.16
N MET A 141 6.85 -3.04 -0.57
CA MET A 141 7.14 -1.60 -0.76
C MET A 141 5.94 -0.89 -1.39
N TRP A 142 5.29 -1.50 -2.38
CA TRP A 142 4.13 -0.92 -3.03
C TRP A 142 2.94 -0.78 -2.10
N VAL A 143 2.60 -1.82 -1.31
CA VAL A 143 1.49 -1.73 -0.34
C VAL A 143 1.77 -0.64 0.70
N ARG A 144 3.01 -0.56 1.20
CA ARG A 144 3.46 0.51 2.12
C ARG A 144 3.31 1.90 1.52
N ALA A 145 3.75 2.08 0.28
CA ALA A 145 3.65 3.35 -0.41
C ALA A 145 2.19 3.76 -0.67
N MET A 146 1.32 2.82 -1.08
CA MET A 146 -0.11 3.08 -1.26
C MET A 146 -0.80 3.49 0.04
N HIS A 147 -0.48 2.81 1.15
CA HIS A 147 -1.00 3.16 2.46
C HIS A 147 -0.55 4.55 2.91
N MET A 148 0.74 4.86 2.76
CA MET A 148 1.28 6.18 3.10
C MET A 148 0.64 7.27 2.24
N TYR A 149 0.58 7.07 0.92
CA TYR A 149 -0.05 8.02 -0.02
C TYR A 149 -1.50 8.31 0.37
N HIS A 150 -2.31 7.28 0.64
CA HIS A 150 -3.71 7.47 1.02
C HIS A 150 -3.85 8.29 2.32
N ASN A 151 -3.06 7.98 3.36
CA ASN A 151 -3.10 8.73 4.61
C ASN A 151 -2.69 10.20 4.42
N VAL A 152 -1.69 10.45 3.59
CA VAL A 152 -1.22 11.80 3.31
C VAL A 152 -2.23 12.58 2.48
N VAL A 153 -2.82 11.99 1.44
CA VAL A 153 -3.87 12.65 0.64
C VAL A 153 -5.06 13.05 1.51
N LEU A 154 -5.55 12.13 2.35
CA LEU A 154 -6.63 12.42 3.30
C LEU A 154 -6.27 13.55 4.27
N MET A 155 -5.00 13.69 4.66
CA MET A 155 -4.55 14.82 5.47
C MET A 155 -4.45 16.12 4.66
N VAL A 156 -3.96 16.06 3.42
CA VAL A 156 -3.64 17.25 2.59
C VAL A 156 -4.91 17.89 2.01
N GLU A 157 -5.89 17.12 1.55
CA GLU A 157 -7.13 17.65 0.94
C GLU A 157 -7.87 18.69 1.80
N PRO A 158 -8.26 18.39 3.05
CA PRO A 158 -8.96 19.37 3.89
C PRO A 158 -8.05 20.53 4.31
N LYS A 159 -6.73 20.34 4.35
CA LYS A 159 -5.76 21.38 4.71
C LYS A 159 -5.56 22.37 3.58
N LYS A 160 -5.46 21.90 2.32
CA LYS A 160 -5.39 22.76 1.13
C LYS A 160 -6.64 23.63 1.00
N ALA A 161 -7.82 23.07 1.21
CA ALA A 161 -9.08 23.83 1.19
C ALA A 161 -9.09 24.94 2.26
N GLN A 162 -8.70 24.63 3.50
CA GLN A 162 -8.61 25.61 4.58
C GLN A 162 -7.53 26.68 4.33
N LEU A 163 -6.40 26.32 3.71
CA LEU A 163 -5.36 27.27 3.35
C LEU A 163 -5.84 28.26 2.28
N ALA A 164 -6.49 27.76 1.23
CA ALA A 164 -7.04 28.60 0.17
C ALA A 164 -8.10 29.59 0.71
N GLU A 165 -8.98 29.15 1.59
CA GLU A 165 -9.99 30.00 2.23
C GLU A 165 -9.35 31.07 3.15
N ALA A 166 -8.35 30.68 3.94
CA ALA A 166 -7.61 31.59 4.81
C ALA A 166 -6.80 32.63 4.01
N GLN A 167 -6.20 32.24 2.89
CA GLN A 167 -5.46 33.15 1.99
C GLN A 167 -6.41 34.12 1.29
N ALA A 168 -7.55 33.64 0.76
CA ALA A 168 -8.56 34.50 0.13
C ALA A 168 -9.11 35.55 1.12
N SER A 169 -9.33 35.16 2.38
CA SER A 169 -9.80 36.09 3.42
C SER A 169 -8.74 37.16 3.77
N LEU A 170 -7.45 36.78 3.79
CA LEU A 170 -6.35 37.72 4.08
C LEU A 170 -6.11 38.71 2.94
N GLU A 171 -6.21 38.27 1.68
CA GLU A 171 -6.03 39.14 0.50
C GLU A 171 -7.13 40.20 0.40
N VAL A 172 -8.37 39.87 0.79
CA VAL A 172 -9.48 40.83 0.87
C VAL A 172 -9.30 41.85 2.00
N THR A 173 -8.63 41.49 3.10
CA THR A 173 -8.45 42.39 4.26
C THR A 173 -7.20 43.28 4.12
N MET A 174 -6.21 42.89 3.32
CA MET A 174 -4.98 43.65 3.10
C MET A 174 -5.02 44.57 1.87
N GLY A 175 -6.10 44.50 1.08
CA GLY A 175 -6.33 45.34 -0.11
C GLY A 175 -7.34 46.48 0.08
N ALA A 176 -7.83 46.74 1.30
CA ALA A 176 -8.79 47.80 1.63
C ALA A 176 -8.20 48.86 2.56
#